data_AF-A0A7V0R352-F1
#
_entry.id   AF-A0A7V0R352-F1
#
_cell.length_a   1.000
_cell.length_b   1.000
_cell.length_c   1.000
_cell.angle_alpha   90.00
_cell.angle_beta   90.00
_cell.angle_gamma   90.00
#
_symmetry.space_group_name_H-M   'P 1'
#
loop_
_entity.id
_entity.type
_entity.pdbx_description
1 polymer ?
#
loop_
_entity_poly.entity_id
_entity_poly.type
_entity_poly.pdbx_seq_one_letter_code
_entity_poly.pdbx_strand_id
1 'polypeptide(L)' 'MSGHSKWSKIKRQKGVTDAKRSQVFSKAAKMITLAARKGESPDMNPDLRSAIEKA' A
#
# COMPACT_ATOMS: atom_id res chain seq x y z
N MET A 1 31.10 17.46 19.36
CA MET A 1 29.71 17.03 19.55
C MET A 1 29.36 15.99 18.50
N SER A 2 29.16 14.74 18.89
CA SER A 2 28.85 13.64 17.98
C SER A 2 27.43 13.78 17.44
N GLY A 3 27.28 14.47 16.31
CA GLY A 3 26.01 14.74 15.62
C GLY A 3 25.31 13.53 14.99
N HIS A 4 25.55 12.31 15.49
CA HIS A 4 24.97 11.08 14.98
C HIS A 4 23.85 10.59 15.90
N SER A 5 22.71 11.27 15.82
CA SER A 5 21.47 10.75 16.38
C SER A 5 21.01 9.54 15.56
N LYS A 6 21.08 8.35 16.18
CA LYS A 6 20.49 7.10 15.65
C LYS A 6 19.04 7.34 15.21
N TRP A 7 18.31 8.14 15.97
CA TRP A 7 16.92 8.48 15.67
C TRP A 7 16.76 9.27 14.37
N SER A 8 17.61 10.26 14.11
CA SER A 8 17.54 11.06 12.88
C SER A 8 17.73 10.20 11.63
N LYS A 9 18.59 9.18 11.70
CA LYS A 9 18.82 8.23 10.60
C LYS A 9 17.62 7.31 10.38
N ILE A 10 17.03 6.79 11.46
CA ILE A 10 15.81 5.97 11.41
C ILE A 10 14.63 6.77 10.85
N LYS A 11 14.42 8.00 11.32
CA LYS A 11 13.33 8.88 10.85
C LYS A 11 13.41 9.11 9.34
N ARG A 12 14.61 9.43 8.83
CA ARG A 12 14.82 9.66 7.39
C ARG A 12 14.58 8.40 6.57
N GLN A 13 15.12 7.26 7.01
CA GLN A 13 14.92 6.00 6.31
C GLN A 13 13.44 5.59 6.30
N LYS A 14 12.78 5.69 7.46
CA LYS A 14 11.36 5.38 7.62
C LYS A 14 10.47 6.27 6.76
N GLY A 15 10.75 7.58 6.69
CA GLY A 15 9.99 8.50 5.84
C GLY A 15 10.00 8.10 4.35
N VAL A 16 11.16 7.67 3.84
CA VAL A 16 11.28 7.22 2.44
C VAL A 16 10.58 5.88 2.22
N THR A 17 10.71 4.93 3.15
CA THR A 17 10.05 3.63 3.02
C THR A 17 8.54 3.75 3.12
N ASP A 18 8.05 4.58 4.05
CA ASP A 18 6.62 4.77 4.29
C ASP A 18 5.97 5.50 3.10
N ALA A 19 6.66 6.48 2.50
CA ALA A 19 6.18 7.15 1.29
C ALA A 19 6.06 6.21 0.08
N LYS A 20 7.02 5.28 -0.10
CA LYS A 20 6.93 4.27 -1.17
C LYS A 20 5.82 3.27 -0.90
N ARG A 21 5.70 2.81 0.35
CA ARG A 21 4.68 1.85 0.77
C ARG A 21 3.27 2.44 0.67
N SER A 22 3.07 3.70 1.04
CA SER A 22 1.76 4.36 0.94
C SER A 22 1.26 4.45 -0.50
N GLN A 23 2.15 4.73 -1.47
CA GLN A 23 1.79 4.74 -2.89
C GLN A 23 1.28 3.39 -3.39
N VAL A 24 1.94 2.30 -2.98
CA VAL A 24 1.52 0.93 -3.35
C VAL A 24 0.15 0.62 -2.75
N PHE A 25 -0.05 0.93 -1.46
CA PHE A 25 -1.35 0.72 -0.80
C PHE A 25 -2.47 1.53 -1.44
N SER A 26 -2.23 2.81 -1.78
CA SER A 26 -3.23 3.63 -2.45
C SER A 26 -3.61 3.05 -3.83
N LYS A 27 -2.64 2.49 -4.57
CA LYS A 27 -2.91 1.81 -5.85
C LYS A 27 -3.75 0.55 -5.66
N ALA A 28 -3.38 -0.31 -4.71
CA ALA A 28 -4.11 -1.54 -4.40
C ALA A 28 -5.55 -1.23 -3.95
N ALA A 29 -5.72 -0.29 -3.02
CA ALA A 29 -7.04 0.14 -2.54
C ALA A 29 -7.93 0.68 -3.68
N LYS A 30 -7.35 1.47 -4.60
CA LYS A 30 -8.08 1.97 -5.78
C LYS A 30 -8.53 0.84 -6.70
N MET A 31 -7.66 -0.15 -6.95
CA MET A 31 -7.98 -1.32 -7.77
C MET A 31 -9.10 -2.16 -7.15
N ILE A 32 -9.00 -2.44 -5.84
CA ILE A 32 -10.04 -3.17 -5.09
C ILE A 32 -11.37 -2.42 -5.15
N THR A 33 -11.36 -1.10 -4.94
CA THR A 33 -12.58 -0.27 -4.97
C THR A 33 -13.23 -0.25 -6.36
N LEU A 34 -12.43 -0.15 -7.42
CA LEU A 34 -12.92 -0.23 -8.80
C LEU A 34 -13.50 -1.60 -9.14
N ALA A 35 -12.84 -2.68 -8.70
CA ALA A 35 -13.33 -4.04 -8.90
C ALA A 35 -14.62 -4.29 -8.11
N ALA A 36 -14.71 -3.83 -6.86
CA ALA A 36 -15.89 -3.97 -6.01
C ALA A 36 -17.12 -3.23 -6.58
N ARG A 37 -16.93 -2.09 -7.26
CA ARG A 37 -18.01 -1.40 -7.96
C ARG A 37 -18.64 -2.20 -9.11
N LYS A 38 -17.89 -3.12 -9.71
CA LYS A 38 -18.39 -3.98 -10.80
C LYS A 38 -19.13 -5.21 -10.29
N GLY A 39 -18.92 -5.59 -9.03
CA GLY A 39 -19.55 -6.74 -8.41
C GLY A 39 -19.05 -6.89 -6.98
N GLU A 40 -19.99 -6.99 -6.04
CA GLU A 40 -19.73 -6.91 -4.61
C GLU A 40 -19.10 -8.18 -4.02
N SER A 41 -19.20 -9.32 -4.73
CA SER A 41 -18.72 -10.61 -4.25
C SER A 41 -17.43 -11.07 -4.97
N PRO A 42 -16.35 -11.39 -4.23
CA PRO A 42 -15.09 -11.93 -4.79
C PRO A 42 -15.27 -13.26 -5.55
N ASP A 43 -16.30 -14.03 -5.23
CA ASP A 43 -16.59 -15.31 -5.86
C ASP A 43 -17.22 -15.15 -7.26
N MET A 44 -17.91 -14.04 -7.48
CA MET A 44 -18.58 -13.71 -8.75
C MET A 44 -17.75 -12.75 -9.61
N ASN A 45 -16.63 -12.24 -9.09
CA ASN A 45 -15.78 -11.26 -9.76
C ASN A 45 -14.29 -11.65 -9.70
N PRO A 46 -13.78 -12.33 -10.75
CA PRO A 46 -12.38 -12.75 -10.83
C PRO A 46 -11.38 -11.58 -10.73
N ASP A 47 -11.77 -10.38 -11.18
CA ASP A 47 -10.94 -9.18 -11.08
C ASP A 47 -10.79 -8.74 -9.62
N LEU A 48 -11.87 -8.83 -8.83
CA LEU A 48 -11.83 -8.51 -7.40
C LEU A 48 -10.99 -9.52 -6.63
N ARG A 49 -11.11 -10.82 -6.93
CA ARG A 49 -10.27 -11.87 -6.33
C ARG A 49 -8.79 -11.65 -6.62
N SER A 50 -8.43 -11.39 -7.88
CA SER A 50 -7.04 -11.15 -8.26
C SER A 50 -6.48 -9.83 -7.69
N ALA A 51 -7.33 -8.82 -7.49
CA ALA A 51 -6.95 -7.57 -6.84
C ALA A 51 -6.70 -7.74 -5.33
N ILE A 52 -7.44 -8.64 -4.67
CA ILE A 52 -7.23 -9.01 -3.27
C ILE A 52 -5.97 -9.87 -3.09
N GLU A 53 -5.73 -10.86 -3.96
CA GLU A 53 -4.53 -11.71 -3.88
C GLU A 53 -3.22 -10.96 -4.17
N LYS A 54 -3.28 -9.86 -4.93
CA LYS A 54 -2.11 -9.02 -5.28
C LYS A 54 -1.84 -7.89 -4.29
N ALA A 55 -2.75 -7.61 -3.37
CA ALA A 55 -2.62 -6.56 -2.36
C ALA A 55 -1.79 -7.03 -1.15
#